data_AF-A0AAV6H665-F1
#
_entry.id   AF-A0AAV6H665-F1
#
_cell.length_a   1.000
_cell.length_b   1.000
_cell.length_c   1.000
_cell.angle_alpha   90.00
_cell.angle_beta   90.00
_cell.angle_gamma   90.00
#
_symmetry.space_group_name_H-M   'P 1'
#
loop_
_entity.id
_entity.type
_entity.pdbx_description
1 polymer ?
#
loop_
_entity_poly.entity_id
_entity_poly.type
_entity_poly.pdbx_seq_one_letter_code
_entity_poly.pdbx_strand_id
1 'polypeptide(L)'
;MEKDRRIMEELKSLHCDPHPYCLVFPSDTDFTFWKILMQGPPDTPYENGVFELYCQFGDAYPVKPPLVRFITPVYHCNVNNVGRICHNIFDRNYSANITMREILNAVYGLLIAPEPDDPLDSVLAEEFITSPDTYKEKAQKNTEAIAKATMYDMEKKLLGADTQRACVPPYFICPLTKKMFVEPVKTTHGQIYERRAIEDYLKQTKTDPQSGAPLDESGLKPDKDLKRLVKKYRAEQLKET
;
A
#
# COMPACT_ATOMS: atom_id res chain seq x y z
N MET A 1 13.73 -23.99 4.61
CA MET A 1 12.55 -24.86 4.43
C MET A 1 11.28 -24.26 5.04
N GLU A 2 11.21 -23.97 6.35
CA GLU A 2 9.99 -23.35 6.93
C GLU A 2 9.88 -21.84 6.66
N LYS A 3 10.98 -21.09 6.83
CA LYS A 3 11.11 -19.67 6.44
C LYS A 3 10.65 -19.45 5.00
N ASP A 4 11.24 -20.18 4.06
CA ASP A 4 10.99 -19.99 2.62
C ASP A 4 9.54 -20.29 2.25
N ARG A 5 8.98 -21.38 2.80
CA ARG A 5 7.55 -21.71 2.64
C ARG A 5 6.68 -20.55 3.13
N ARG A 6 7.00 -19.99 4.31
CA ARG A 6 6.24 -18.87 4.86
C ARG A 6 6.35 -17.61 3.99
N ILE A 7 7.54 -17.26 3.50
CA ILE A 7 7.73 -16.11 2.60
C ILE A 7 6.92 -16.28 1.31
N MET A 8 6.89 -17.50 0.75
CA MET A 8 6.08 -17.81 -0.43
C MET A 8 4.57 -17.72 -0.15
N GLU A 9 4.12 -18.08 1.06
CA GLU A 9 2.72 -17.90 1.48
C GLU A 9 2.34 -16.42 1.59
N GLU A 10 3.22 -15.59 2.14
CA GLU A 10 3.03 -14.13 2.20
C GLU A 10 2.96 -13.53 0.78
N LEU A 11 3.88 -13.91 -0.10
CA LEU A 11 3.91 -13.44 -1.49
C LEU A 11 2.65 -13.87 -2.24
N LYS A 12 2.25 -15.13 -2.11
CA LYS A 12 1.01 -15.66 -2.70
C LYS A 12 -0.21 -14.93 -2.17
N SER A 13 -0.27 -14.67 -0.86
CA SER A 13 -1.37 -13.93 -0.23
C SER A 13 -1.51 -12.53 -0.84
N LEU A 14 -0.40 -11.78 -0.92
CA LEU A 14 -0.35 -10.44 -1.48
C LEU A 14 -0.57 -10.41 -3.01
N HIS A 15 -0.21 -11.47 -3.74
CA HIS A 15 -0.51 -11.59 -5.16
C HIS A 15 -2.01 -11.80 -5.40
N CYS A 16 -2.61 -12.74 -4.65
CA CYS A 16 -4.02 -13.12 -4.78
C CYS A 16 -4.96 -12.01 -4.30
N ASP A 17 -4.56 -11.30 -3.27
CA ASP A 17 -5.29 -10.20 -2.66
C ASP A 17 -4.26 -9.09 -2.42
N PRO A 18 -4.07 -8.15 -3.37
CA PRO A 18 -3.12 -7.06 -3.20
C PRO A 18 -3.54 -6.07 -2.13
N HIS A 19 -2.56 -5.40 -1.58
CA HIS A 19 -2.82 -4.27 -0.71
C HIS A 19 -3.28 -3.06 -1.55
N PRO A 20 -4.35 -2.34 -1.15
CA PRO A 20 -4.89 -1.24 -1.95
C PRO A 20 -3.91 -0.06 -2.13
N TYR A 21 -3.00 0.12 -1.17
CA TYR A 21 -2.04 1.24 -1.17
C TYR A 21 -0.58 0.82 -1.35
N CYS A 22 -0.30 -0.49 -1.50
CA CYS A 22 1.06 -0.99 -1.60
C CYS A 22 1.25 -1.90 -2.81
N LEU A 23 2.35 -1.72 -3.52
CA LEU A 23 2.84 -2.66 -4.53
C LEU A 23 4.10 -3.33 -3.98
N VAL A 24 4.20 -4.65 -4.17
CA VAL A 24 5.29 -5.48 -3.63
C VAL A 24 6.05 -6.12 -4.79
N PHE A 25 7.37 -5.96 -4.75
CA PHE A 25 8.30 -6.43 -5.77
C PHE A 25 9.38 -7.30 -5.09
N PRO A 26 9.21 -8.63 -5.05
CA PRO A 26 10.27 -9.51 -4.59
C PRO A 26 11.49 -9.40 -5.52
N SER A 27 12.71 -9.49 -4.97
CA SER A 27 13.93 -9.49 -5.77
C SER A 27 14.10 -10.82 -6.52
N ASP A 28 14.50 -10.74 -7.78
CA ASP A 28 14.76 -11.92 -8.64
C ASP A 28 15.98 -12.74 -8.17
N THR A 29 16.91 -12.10 -7.45
CA THR A 29 18.17 -12.75 -6.99
C THR A 29 18.13 -13.16 -5.52
N ASP A 30 17.28 -12.51 -4.71
CA ASP A 30 17.07 -12.83 -3.31
C ASP A 30 15.59 -12.64 -2.98
N PHE A 31 14.81 -13.71 -3.07
CA PHE A 31 13.37 -13.66 -2.77
C PHE A 31 13.06 -13.32 -1.30
N THR A 32 14.07 -13.30 -0.41
CA THR A 32 13.94 -12.85 0.98
C THR A 32 14.10 -11.32 1.12
N PHE A 33 14.39 -10.61 0.04
CA PHE A 33 14.40 -9.16 -0.03
C PHE A 33 13.30 -8.65 -0.96
N TRP A 34 12.41 -7.81 -0.45
CA TRP A 34 11.33 -7.19 -1.23
C TRP A 34 11.47 -5.68 -1.24
N LYS A 35 11.24 -5.08 -2.40
CA LYS A 35 10.94 -3.66 -2.52
C LYS A 35 9.44 -3.45 -2.44
N ILE A 36 9.03 -2.39 -1.77
CA ILE A 36 7.63 -2.05 -1.57
C ILE A 36 7.46 -0.59 -1.96
N LEU A 37 6.48 -0.29 -2.80
CA LEU A 37 6.01 1.06 -3.01
C LEU A 37 4.74 1.24 -2.20
N MET A 38 4.73 2.22 -1.30
CA MET A 38 3.57 2.58 -0.48
C MET A 38 3.14 3.98 -0.86
N GLN A 39 1.87 4.12 -1.18
CA GLN A 39 1.29 5.41 -1.48
C GLN A 39 0.80 6.08 -0.19
N GLY A 40 1.04 7.37 -0.04
CA GLY A 40 0.71 8.12 1.16
C GLY A 40 -0.80 8.20 1.42
N PRO A 41 -1.25 8.09 2.69
CA PRO A 41 -2.68 8.13 2.99
C PRO A 41 -3.33 9.48 2.64
N PRO A 42 -4.59 9.48 2.19
CA PRO A 42 -5.35 10.71 1.96
C PRO A 42 -5.59 11.47 3.27
N ASP A 43 -5.79 12.79 3.19
CA ASP A 43 -6.08 13.66 4.33
C ASP A 43 -4.95 13.73 5.39
N THR A 44 -3.76 13.28 5.03
CA THR A 44 -2.53 13.35 5.84
C THR A 44 -1.50 14.25 5.15
N PRO A 45 -0.48 14.77 5.85
CA PRO A 45 0.61 15.50 5.18
C PRO A 45 1.40 14.65 4.18
N TYR A 46 1.19 13.33 4.16
CA TYR A 46 1.84 12.40 3.24
C TYR A 46 1.03 12.16 1.97
N GLU A 47 -0.17 12.75 1.85
CA GLU A 47 -1.04 12.61 0.69
C GLU A 47 -0.30 12.98 -0.61
N ASN A 48 -0.63 12.29 -1.71
CA ASN A 48 0.04 12.37 -3.02
C ASN A 48 1.52 11.96 -3.03
N GLY A 49 2.15 11.72 -1.88
CA GLY A 49 3.46 11.11 -1.79
C GLY A 49 3.45 9.62 -2.14
N VAL A 50 4.56 9.14 -2.67
CA VAL A 50 4.82 7.71 -2.81
C VAL A 50 6.19 7.38 -2.23
N PHE A 51 6.21 6.42 -1.30
CA PHE A 51 7.36 6.06 -0.51
C PHE A 51 7.86 4.67 -0.92
N GLU A 52 9.15 4.56 -1.26
CA GLU A 52 9.83 3.28 -1.40
C GLU A 52 10.24 2.80 -0.01
N LEU A 53 9.93 1.54 0.28
CA LEU A 53 10.40 0.79 1.45
C LEU A 53 11.10 -0.47 0.96
N TYR A 54 11.93 -1.06 1.81
CA TYR A 54 12.30 -2.46 1.67
C TYR A 54 11.84 -3.29 2.84
N CYS A 55 11.73 -4.59 2.58
CA CYS A 55 11.52 -5.64 3.56
C CYS A 55 12.62 -6.69 3.38
N GLN A 56 13.28 -7.10 4.48
CA GLN A 56 14.21 -8.23 4.50
C GLN A 56 13.74 -9.28 5.51
N PHE A 57 13.52 -10.50 5.05
CA PHE A 57 13.24 -11.64 5.92
C PHE A 57 14.54 -12.25 6.45
N GLY A 58 14.88 -11.93 7.71
CA GLY A 58 16.06 -12.46 8.39
C GLY A 58 15.97 -13.97 8.67
N ASP A 59 17.06 -14.56 9.16
CA ASP A 59 17.16 -16.02 9.37
C ASP A 59 16.21 -16.55 10.45
N ALA A 60 15.83 -15.69 11.40
CA ALA A 60 14.89 -16.02 12.46
C ALA A 60 13.42 -15.86 12.06
N TYR A 61 13.11 -15.49 10.82
CA TYR A 61 11.72 -15.35 10.36
C TYR A 61 11.06 -16.74 10.22
N PRO A 62 9.79 -16.94 10.67
CA PRO A 62 8.84 -15.95 11.20
C PRO A 62 8.80 -15.85 12.74
N VAL A 63 9.80 -16.37 13.46
CA VAL A 63 9.87 -16.21 14.92
C VAL A 63 10.17 -14.74 15.29
N LYS A 64 11.00 -14.07 14.49
CA LYS A 64 11.22 -12.62 14.55
C LYS A 64 10.59 -11.93 13.33
N PRO A 65 10.16 -10.66 13.47
CA PRO A 65 9.59 -9.91 12.36
C PRO A 65 10.62 -9.70 11.25
N PRO A 66 10.16 -9.51 10.01
CA PRO A 66 11.04 -9.04 8.95
C PRO A 66 11.45 -7.59 9.23
N LEU A 67 12.63 -7.23 8.73
CA LEU A 67 13.12 -5.86 8.81
C LEU A 67 12.44 -5.02 7.72
N VAL A 68 11.64 -4.03 8.12
CA VAL A 68 11.04 -3.06 7.19
C VAL A 68 11.66 -1.68 7.41
N ARG A 69 12.06 -1.00 6.34
CA ARG A 69 12.60 0.37 6.40
C ARG A 69 12.14 1.21 5.22
N PHE A 70 11.96 2.51 5.49
CA PHE A 70 11.81 3.53 4.46
C PHE A 70 13.14 3.74 3.72
N ILE A 71 13.08 3.72 2.39
CA ILE A 71 14.15 4.17 1.51
C ILE A 71 13.93 5.63 1.13
N THR A 72 12.69 5.97 0.75
CA THR A 72 12.29 7.37 0.59
C THR A 72 12.27 8.03 1.97
N PRO A 73 13.07 9.07 2.23
CA PRO A 73 13.00 9.81 3.48
C PRO A 73 11.58 10.28 3.77
N VAL A 74 11.16 10.17 5.04
CA VAL A 74 9.84 10.61 5.50
C VAL A 74 10.00 11.41 6.78
N TYR A 75 9.35 12.56 6.83
CA TYR A 75 9.31 13.40 8.03
C TYR A 75 8.26 12.84 9.01
N HIS A 76 8.69 11.97 9.92
CA HIS A 76 7.78 11.26 10.82
C HIS A 76 8.40 10.97 12.20
N CYS A 77 7.71 11.25 13.32
CA CYS A 77 8.28 11.05 14.66
C CYS A 77 8.64 9.58 15.00
N ASN A 78 7.88 8.62 14.46
CA ASN A 78 8.20 7.18 14.56
C ASN A 78 9.17 6.64 13.50
N VAL A 79 9.75 7.49 12.63
CA VAL A 79 10.73 7.07 11.62
C VAL A 79 12.01 7.89 11.75
N ASN A 80 13.17 7.23 11.83
CA ASN A 80 14.44 7.95 11.94
C ASN A 80 15.06 8.31 10.57
N ASN A 81 16.16 9.06 10.58
CA ASN A 81 16.87 9.52 9.37
C ASN A 81 17.44 8.39 8.49
N VAL A 82 17.48 7.14 8.97
CA VAL A 82 17.91 5.96 8.19
C VAL A 82 16.69 5.11 7.78
N GLY A 83 15.49 5.62 7.98
CA GLY A 83 14.23 4.98 7.62
C GLY A 83 13.80 3.82 8.52
N ARG A 84 14.40 3.67 9.71
CA ARG A 84 13.91 2.69 10.69
C ARG A 84 12.58 3.14 11.26
N ILE A 85 11.66 2.19 11.43
CA ILE A 85 10.32 2.41 11.95
C ILE A 85 10.28 1.89 13.39
N CYS A 86 9.78 2.69 14.34
CA CYS A 86 9.38 2.18 15.65
C CYS A 86 7.87 1.95 15.65
N HIS A 87 7.49 0.70 15.83
CA HIS A 87 6.12 0.29 16.03
C HIS A 87 6.11 -1.07 16.71
N ASN A 88 5.19 -1.27 17.65
CA ASN A 88 5.14 -2.48 18.49
C ASN A 88 4.99 -3.79 17.69
N ILE A 89 4.44 -3.73 16.46
CA ILE A 89 4.31 -4.88 15.56
C ILE A 89 5.65 -5.48 15.14
N PHE A 90 6.74 -4.72 15.28
CA PHE A 90 8.11 -5.18 15.01
C PHE A 90 8.85 -5.63 16.28
N ASP A 91 8.17 -5.66 17.43
CA ASP A 91 8.78 -5.99 18.72
C ASP A 91 7.76 -6.72 19.63
N ARG A 92 7.34 -6.11 20.75
CA ARG A 92 6.51 -6.72 21.80
C ARG A 92 5.17 -7.30 21.33
N ASN A 93 4.58 -6.76 20.27
CA ASN A 93 3.30 -7.24 19.73
C ASN A 93 3.49 -8.17 18.53
N TYR A 94 4.73 -8.51 18.17
CA TYR A 94 4.98 -9.44 17.09
C TYR A 94 4.66 -10.89 17.49
N SER A 95 4.08 -11.64 16.56
CA SER A 95 4.05 -13.10 16.61
C SER A 95 4.19 -13.67 15.22
N ALA A 96 4.57 -14.95 15.13
CA ALA A 96 4.69 -15.63 13.84
C ALA A 96 3.39 -15.64 13.03
N ASN A 97 2.21 -15.44 13.65
CA ASN A 97 0.93 -15.38 12.92
C ASN A 97 0.70 -14.06 12.20
N ILE A 98 1.46 -13.01 12.53
CA ILE A 98 1.34 -11.71 11.86
C ILE A 98 1.85 -11.83 10.42
N THR A 99 0.98 -11.44 9.51
CA THR A 99 1.21 -11.46 8.06
C THR A 99 1.90 -10.19 7.60
N MET A 100 2.50 -10.25 6.39
CA MET A 100 3.05 -9.06 5.74
C MET A 100 1.98 -8.01 5.45
N ARG A 101 0.73 -8.43 5.21
CA ARG A 101 -0.40 -7.50 5.07
C ARG A 101 -0.64 -6.72 6.36
N GLU A 102 -0.64 -7.38 7.51
CA GLU A 102 -0.82 -6.71 8.82
C GLU A 102 0.35 -5.77 9.13
N ILE A 103 1.58 -6.16 8.77
CA ILE A 103 2.75 -5.28 8.86
C ILE A 103 2.58 -4.03 7.98
N LEU A 104 2.17 -4.19 6.72
CA LEU A 104 1.93 -3.05 5.82
C LEU A 104 0.78 -2.15 6.30
N ASN A 105 -0.30 -2.74 6.82
CA ASN A 105 -1.41 -2.00 7.43
C ASN A 105 -0.93 -1.17 8.63
N ALA A 106 -0.07 -1.72 9.49
CA ALA A 106 0.46 -1.01 10.65
C ALA A 106 1.36 0.16 10.23
N VAL A 107 2.27 -0.04 9.27
CA VAL A 107 3.12 1.04 8.75
C VAL A 107 2.29 2.14 8.09
N TYR A 108 1.28 1.76 7.30
CA TYR A 108 0.35 2.72 6.68
C TYR A 108 -0.49 3.47 7.75
N GLY A 109 -0.95 2.76 8.77
CA GLY A 109 -1.68 3.33 9.90
C GLY A 109 -0.85 4.33 10.70
N LEU A 110 0.46 4.12 10.82
CA LEU A 110 1.37 5.03 11.49
C LEU A 110 1.41 6.41 10.82
N LEU A 111 1.37 6.44 9.47
CA LEU A 111 1.28 7.68 8.70
C LEU A 111 -0.06 8.41 8.89
N ILE A 112 -1.12 7.71 9.29
CA ILE A 112 -2.43 8.31 9.60
C ILE A 112 -2.44 8.84 11.04
N ALA A 113 -1.95 8.04 11.97
CA ALA A 113 -1.95 8.31 13.39
C ALA A 113 -0.55 8.09 13.98
N PRO A 114 0.30 9.14 14.01
CA PRO A 114 1.62 9.06 14.65
C PRO A 114 1.51 8.73 16.15
N GLU A 115 2.50 8.01 16.69
CA GLU A 115 2.56 7.58 18.09
C GLU A 115 3.66 8.34 18.83
N PRO A 116 3.42 9.55 19.37
CA PRO A 116 4.47 10.39 19.96
C PRO A 116 4.98 9.89 21.33
N ASP A 117 4.29 8.93 21.96
CA ASP A 117 4.68 8.34 23.25
C ASP A 117 5.79 7.28 23.13
N ASP A 118 6.03 6.75 21.93
CA ASP A 118 7.11 5.78 21.61
C ASP A 118 7.92 6.24 20.37
N PRO A 119 8.54 7.45 20.39
CA PRO A 119 9.13 8.04 19.20
C PRO A 119 10.57 7.57 18.98
N LEU A 120 10.99 7.54 17.70
CA LEU A 120 12.42 7.43 17.38
C LEU A 120 13.11 8.79 17.31
N ASP A 121 12.35 9.83 17.00
CA ASP A 121 12.81 11.20 16.97
C ASP A 121 12.03 12.02 18.00
N SER A 122 12.66 12.25 19.16
CA SER A 122 12.06 12.98 20.27
C SER A 122 11.77 14.45 19.93
N VAL A 123 12.53 15.04 19.01
CA VAL A 123 12.32 16.43 18.58
C VAL A 123 11.07 16.52 17.71
N LEU A 124 10.91 15.59 16.77
CA LEU A 124 9.70 15.50 15.96
C LEU A 124 8.46 15.15 16.80
N ALA A 125 8.61 14.30 17.81
CA ALA A 125 7.53 13.97 18.74
C ALA A 125 7.10 15.18 19.58
N GLU A 126 8.07 15.94 20.12
CA GLU A 126 7.78 17.19 20.83
C GLU A 126 7.11 18.22 19.91
N GLU A 127 7.59 18.36 18.66
CA GLU A 127 6.95 19.27 17.70
C GLU A 127 5.53 18.82 17.35
N PHE A 128 5.30 17.51 17.17
CA PHE A 128 3.96 16.97 16.92
C PHE A 128 2.99 17.27 18.07
N ILE A 129 3.45 17.17 19.32
CA ILE A 129 2.65 17.45 20.52
C ILE A 129 2.42 18.96 20.69
N THR A 130 3.47 19.77 20.57
CA THR A 130 3.44 21.20 20.93
C THR A 130 2.94 22.09 19.79
N SER A 131 3.20 21.70 18.54
CA SER A 131 3.00 22.51 17.33
C SER A 131 2.50 21.67 16.14
N PRO A 132 1.34 21.00 16.25
CA PRO A 132 0.85 20.04 15.24
C PRO A 132 0.67 20.64 13.84
N ASP A 133 0.26 21.91 13.73
CA ASP A 133 0.13 22.59 12.43
C ASP A 133 1.48 22.79 11.75
N THR A 134 2.51 23.15 12.52
CA THR A 134 3.88 23.31 12.02
C THR A 134 4.45 21.97 11.56
N TYR A 135 4.24 20.92 12.36
CA TYR A 135 4.62 19.57 12.00
C TYR A 135 3.97 19.15 10.68
N LYS A 136 2.65 19.35 10.56
CA LYS A 136 1.89 19.02 9.35
C LYS A 136 2.42 19.78 8.13
N GLU A 137 2.66 21.07 8.24
CA GLU A 137 3.19 21.90 7.15
C GLU A 137 4.58 21.42 6.70
N LYS A 138 5.48 21.12 7.64
CA LYS A 138 6.83 20.60 7.34
C LYS A 138 6.79 19.22 6.72
N ALA A 139 5.97 18.33 7.25
CA ALA A 139 5.78 16.98 6.71
C ALA A 139 5.23 17.01 5.28
N GLN A 140 4.28 17.91 5.01
CA GLN A 140 3.74 18.11 3.67
C GLN A 140 4.79 18.64 2.70
N LYS A 141 5.52 19.69 3.07
CA LYS A 141 6.61 20.23 2.24
C LYS A 141 7.70 19.19 1.97
N ASN A 142 8.03 18.36 2.95
CA ASN A 142 8.99 17.27 2.78
C ASN A 142 8.48 16.23 1.77
N THR A 143 7.22 15.82 1.90
CA THR A 143 6.57 14.86 0.98
C THR A 143 6.55 15.41 -0.45
N GLU A 144 6.13 16.65 -0.65
CA GLU A 144 6.10 17.30 -1.97
C GLU A 144 7.49 17.42 -2.61
N ALA A 145 8.54 17.61 -1.79
CA ALA A 145 9.90 17.73 -2.28
C ALA A 145 10.50 16.38 -2.69
N ILE A 146 10.29 15.33 -1.89
CA ILE A 146 11.05 14.07 -1.95
C ILE A 146 10.23 12.91 -2.53
N ALA A 147 8.93 12.84 -2.24
CA ALA A 147 8.07 11.71 -2.54
C ALA A 147 7.10 11.96 -3.71
N LYS A 148 7.34 13.00 -4.53
CA LYS A 148 6.45 13.44 -5.63
C LYS A 148 6.31 12.50 -6.83
N ALA A 149 7.14 11.45 -6.91
CA ALA A 149 7.09 10.53 -8.04
C ALA A 149 5.75 9.79 -8.04
N THR A 150 5.14 9.62 -9.21
CA THR A 150 3.88 8.89 -9.27
C THR A 150 4.12 7.39 -9.04
N MET A 151 3.09 6.70 -8.54
CA MET A 151 3.15 5.24 -8.37
C MET A 151 3.49 4.53 -9.68
N TYR A 152 2.98 5.04 -10.81
CA TYR A 152 3.24 4.51 -12.14
C TYR A 152 4.71 4.65 -12.55
N ASP A 153 5.31 5.82 -12.33
CA ASP A 153 6.71 6.07 -12.70
C ASP A 153 7.66 5.17 -11.90
N MET A 154 7.39 5.01 -10.60
CA MET A 154 8.20 4.14 -9.75
C MET A 154 7.97 2.65 -10.04
N GLU A 155 6.72 2.23 -10.26
CA GLU A 155 6.39 0.86 -10.70
C GLU A 155 7.12 0.52 -12.01
N LYS A 156 7.09 1.41 -13.00
CA LYS A 156 7.80 1.24 -14.27
C LYS A 156 9.32 1.15 -14.08
N LYS A 157 9.88 1.96 -13.18
CA LYS A 157 11.31 1.92 -12.85
C LYS A 157 11.72 0.58 -12.23
N LEU A 158 10.85 -0.02 -11.40
CA LEU A 158 11.13 -1.31 -10.74
C LEU A 158 10.93 -2.52 -11.66
N LEU A 159 9.94 -2.50 -12.55
CA LEU A 159 9.62 -3.63 -13.44
C LEU A 159 10.43 -3.65 -14.75
N GLY A 160 11.00 -2.53 -15.18
CA GLY A 160 11.65 -2.44 -16.50
C GLY A 160 10.66 -2.37 -17.66
N ALA A 161 11.15 -2.51 -18.91
CA ALA A 161 10.38 -2.28 -20.13
C ALA A 161 9.48 -3.46 -20.56
N ASP A 162 9.67 -4.65 -20.00
CA ASP A 162 8.96 -5.87 -20.41
C ASP A 162 8.04 -6.38 -19.31
N THR A 163 6.75 -6.08 -19.43
CA THR A 163 5.72 -6.87 -18.78
C THR A 163 4.75 -7.37 -19.83
N GLN A 164 4.88 -8.65 -20.19
CA GLN A 164 3.83 -9.38 -20.89
C GLN A 164 2.59 -9.33 -20.02
N ARG A 165 1.59 -8.54 -20.44
CA ARG A 165 0.27 -8.58 -19.83
C ARG A 165 -0.32 -9.95 -20.12
N ALA A 166 -0.42 -10.80 -19.10
CA ALA A 166 -1.27 -11.98 -19.16
C ALA A 166 -2.65 -11.58 -19.73
N CYS A 167 -3.28 -12.46 -20.49
CA CYS A 167 -4.59 -12.20 -21.08
C CYS A 167 -5.67 -12.15 -19.97
N VAL A 168 -5.82 -11.00 -19.33
CA VAL A 168 -6.81 -10.79 -18.27
C VAL A 168 -8.19 -10.64 -18.89
N PRO A 169 -9.19 -11.42 -18.45
CA PRO A 169 -10.57 -11.25 -18.89
C PRO A 169 -11.07 -9.80 -18.69
N PRO A 170 -11.74 -9.17 -19.69
CA PRO A 170 -12.12 -7.76 -19.60
C PRO A 170 -13.00 -7.40 -18.39
N TYR A 171 -13.83 -8.32 -17.92
CA TYR A 171 -14.71 -8.12 -16.77
C TYR A 171 -13.98 -8.09 -15.41
N PHE A 172 -12.68 -8.41 -15.38
CA PHE A 172 -11.82 -8.20 -14.21
C PHE A 172 -11.06 -6.88 -14.24
N ILE A 173 -11.20 -6.10 -15.31
CA ILE A 173 -10.47 -4.85 -15.51
C ILE A 173 -11.37 -3.68 -15.17
N CYS A 174 -10.86 -2.78 -14.31
CA CYS A 174 -11.55 -1.54 -14.02
C CYS A 174 -11.55 -0.61 -15.25
N PRO A 175 -12.72 -0.06 -15.65
CA PRO A 175 -12.81 0.83 -16.80
C PRO A 175 -12.07 2.15 -16.60
N LEU A 176 -11.85 2.58 -15.36
CA LEU A 176 -11.14 3.83 -15.02
C LEU A 176 -9.62 3.64 -14.93
N THR A 177 -9.15 2.62 -14.19
CA THR A 177 -7.70 2.40 -13.99
C THR A 177 -7.04 1.59 -15.10
N LYS A 178 -7.83 0.85 -15.90
CA LYS A 178 -7.35 -0.14 -16.87
C LYS A 178 -6.48 -1.25 -16.25
N LYS A 179 -6.54 -1.43 -14.93
CA LYS A 179 -5.89 -2.49 -14.17
C LYS A 179 -6.93 -3.48 -13.64
N MET A 180 -6.48 -4.68 -13.25
CA MET A 180 -7.34 -5.62 -12.54
C MET A 180 -7.86 -5.01 -11.25
N PHE A 181 -9.12 -5.29 -10.90
CA PHE A 181 -9.68 -4.85 -9.63
C PHE A 181 -8.87 -5.39 -8.42
N VAL A 182 -8.81 -4.58 -7.38
CA VAL A 182 -8.33 -4.91 -6.04
C VAL A 182 -9.49 -4.72 -5.07
N GLU A 183 -10.12 -3.55 -5.09
CA GLU A 183 -11.29 -3.22 -4.26
C GLU A 183 -12.46 -2.72 -5.12
N PRO A 184 -13.14 -3.63 -5.85
CA PRO A 184 -14.25 -3.24 -6.70
C PRO A 184 -15.42 -2.69 -5.89
N VAL A 185 -15.96 -1.55 -6.32
CA VAL A 185 -17.20 -0.95 -5.82
C VAL A 185 -18.20 -0.82 -6.95
N LYS A 186 -19.46 -1.11 -6.63
CA LYS A 186 -20.61 -1.00 -7.52
C LYS A 186 -21.38 0.27 -7.21
N THR A 187 -21.70 1.03 -8.24
CA THR A 187 -22.57 2.21 -8.16
C THR A 187 -24.03 1.80 -8.02
N THR A 188 -24.90 2.73 -7.64
CA THR A 188 -26.36 2.56 -7.64
C THR A 188 -26.92 2.17 -9.01
N HIS A 189 -26.23 2.54 -10.08
CA HIS A 189 -26.57 2.23 -11.48
C HIS A 189 -25.95 0.91 -11.98
N GLY A 190 -25.27 0.16 -11.10
CA GLY A 190 -24.73 -1.17 -11.41
C GLY A 190 -23.37 -1.19 -12.09
N GLN A 191 -22.75 -0.04 -12.33
CA GLN A 191 -21.39 0.04 -12.90
C GLN A 191 -20.36 -0.24 -11.81
N ILE A 192 -19.22 -0.81 -12.20
CA ILE A 192 -18.19 -1.26 -11.25
C ILE A 192 -16.87 -0.53 -11.53
N TYR A 193 -16.28 0.03 -10.47
CA TYR A 193 -15.02 0.76 -10.51
C TYR A 193 -14.08 0.29 -9.40
N GLU A 194 -12.80 0.56 -9.56
CA GLU A 194 -11.84 0.42 -8.48
C GLU A 194 -12.13 1.53 -7.47
N ARG A 195 -12.39 1.16 -6.21
CA ARG A 195 -12.84 2.07 -5.13
C ARG A 195 -12.14 3.41 -5.17
N ARG A 196 -10.82 3.35 -5.06
CA ARG A 196 -10.00 4.54 -4.90
C ARG A 196 -10.05 5.43 -6.14
N ALA A 197 -10.01 4.84 -7.33
CA ALA A 197 -10.04 5.60 -8.57
C ALA A 197 -11.37 6.34 -8.75
N ILE A 198 -12.50 5.70 -8.38
CA ILE A 198 -13.79 6.38 -8.45
C ILE A 198 -13.95 7.44 -7.35
N GLU A 199 -13.48 7.18 -6.13
CA GLU A 199 -13.49 8.18 -5.04
C GLU A 199 -12.69 9.43 -5.45
N ASP A 200 -11.48 9.26 -6.00
CA ASP A 200 -10.64 10.38 -6.48
C ASP A 200 -11.30 11.15 -7.64
N TYR A 201 -12.01 10.46 -8.55
CA TYR A 201 -12.77 11.09 -9.63
C TYR A 201 -13.95 11.91 -9.10
N LEU A 202 -14.71 11.35 -8.15
CA LEU A 202 -15.90 11.97 -7.58
C LEU A 202 -15.60 13.20 -6.73
N LYS A 203 -14.36 13.38 -6.23
CA LYS A 203 -13.92 14.63 -5.62
C LYS A 203 -14.02 15.82 -6.58
N GLN A 204 -13.94 15.60 -7.91
CA GLN A 204 -13.89 16.66 -8.92
C GLN A 204 -15.18 16.84 -9.71
N THR A 205 -15.92 15.76 -10.01
CA THR A 205 -17.01 15.78 -11.01
C THR A 205 -18.40 15.50 -10.43
N LYS A 206 -18.51 14.74 -9.33
CA LYS A 206 -19.77 14.26 -8.73
C LYS A 206 -20.72 13.57 -9.74
N THR A 207 -20.15 12.91 -10.75
CA THR A 207 -20.87 12.15 -11.78
C THR A 207 -20.24 10.79 -11.99
N ASP A 208 -20.99 9.86 -12.58
CA ASP A 208 -20.47 8.55 -12.99
C ASP A 208 -19.61 8.69 -14.27
N PRO A 209 -18.37 8.17 -14.30
CA PRO A 209 -17.45 8.35 -15.43
C PRO A 209 -17.94 7.81 -16.79
N GLN A 210 -18.83 6.82 -16.80
CA GLN A 210 -19.28 6.16 -18.03
C GLN A 210 -20.65 6.65 -18.50
N SER A 211 -21.57 6.89 -17.56
CA SER A 211 -22.96 7.27 -17.87
C SER A 211 -23.21 8.78 -17.75
N GLY A 212 -22.35 9.50 -17.03
CA GLY A 212 -22.57 10.92 -16.68
C GLY A 212 -23.69 11.14 -15.67
N ALA A 213 -24.30 10.09 -15.12
CA ALA A 213 -25.35 10.20 -14.13
C ALA A 213 -24.82 10.80 -12.82
N PRO A 214 -25.64 11.54 -12.04
CA PRO A 214 -25.24 12.01 -10.72
C PRO A 214 -24.80 10.85 -9.83
N LEU A 215 -23.62 10.98 -9.22
CA LEU A 215 -23.05 9.97 -8.33
C LEU A 215 -22.23 10.66 -7.25
N ASP A 216 -22.44 10.25 -6.00
CA ASP A 216 -21.62 10.63 -4.86
C ASP A 216 -21.01 9.38 -4.21
N GLU A 217 -20.15 9.59 -3.22
CA GLU A 217 -19.46 8.51 -2.49
C GLU A 217 -20.43 7.59 -1.74
N SER A 218 -21.61 8.10 -1.34
CA SER A 218 -22.64 7.29 -0.66
C SER A 218 -23.27 6.25 -1.58
N GLY A 219 -23.24 6.50 -2.89
CA GLY A 219 -23.71 5.59 -3.93
C GLY A 219 -22.78 4.40 -4.20
N LEU A 220 -21.60 4.33 -3.56
CA LEU A 220 -20.60 3.29 -3.79
C LEU A 220 -20.72 2.15 -2.76
N LYS A 221 -20.95 0.92 -3.24
CA LYS A 221 -21.04 -0.28 -2.39
C LYS A 221 -19.96 -1.30 -2.76
N PRO A 222 -19.25 -1.92 -1.79
CA PRO A 222 -18.28 -2.97 -2.10
C PRO A 222 -18.91 -4.13 -2.89
N ASP A 223 -18.29 -4.52 -4.02
CA ASP A 223 -18.69 -5.72 -4.77
C ASP A 223 -17.88 -6.93 -4.29
N LYS A 224 -18.36 -7.56 -3.21
CA LYS A 224 -17.69 -8.71 -2.58
C LYS A 224 -17.60 -9.93 -3.51
N ASP A 225 -18.58 -10.12 -4.39
CA ASP A 225 -18.61 -11.26 -5.32
C ASP A 225 -17.53 -11.10 -6.39
N LEU A 226 -17.44 -9.92 -7.01
CA LEU A 226 -16.37 -9.64 -7.98
C LEU A 226 -14.99 -9.71 -7.32
N LYS A 227 -14.83 -9.17 -6.10
CA LYS A 227 -13.57 -9.27 -5.34
C LYS A 227 -13.16 -10.73 -5.15
N ARG A 228 -14.10 -11.62 -4.78
CA ARG A 228 -13.85 -13.06 -4.64
C ARG A 228 -13.46 -13.71 -5.96
N LEU A 229 -14.11 -13.36 -7.07
CA LEU A 229 -13.80 -13.92 -8.39
C LEU A 229 -12.41 -13.49 -8.89
N VAL A 230 -12.06 -12.21 -8.75
CA VAL A 230 -10.74 -11.69 -9.13
C VAL A 230 -9.64 -12.35 -8.29
N LYS A 231 -9.87 -12.53 -6.98
CA LYS A 231 -8.96 -13.26 -6.09
C LYS A 231 -8.75 -14.70 -6.51
N LYS A 232 -9.83 -15.40 -6.89
CA LYS A 232 -9.77 -16.78 -7.41
C LYS A 232 -8.94 -16.84 -8.70
N TYR A 233 -9.17 -15.92 -9.63
CA TYR A 233 -8.43 -15.84 -10.88
C TYR A 233 -6.93 -15.63 -10.64
N ARG A 234 -6.54 -14.67 -9.79
CA ARG A 234 -5.12 -14.47 -9.40
C ARG A 234 -4.50 -15.74 -8.81
N ALA A 235 -5.25 -16.47 -7.99
CA ALA A 235 -4.78 -17.71 -7.39
C ALA A 235 -4.60 -18.86 -8.41
N GLU A 236 -5.37 -18.86 -9.50
CA GLU A 236 -5.25 -19.84 -10.59
C GLU A 236 -3.99 -19.59 -11.43
N GLN A 237 -3.61 -18.32 -11.65
CA GLN A 237 -2.38 -17.96 -12.38
C GLN A 237 -1.10 -18.49 -11.69
N LEU A 238 -1.12 -18.62 -10.36
CA LEU A 238 -0.01 -19.18 -9.58
C LEU A 238 0.07 -20.72 -9.60
N LYS A 239 -0.95 -21.42 -10.14
CA LYS A 239 -0.95 -22.89 -10.26
C LYS A 239 -0.48 -23.37 -11.63
N GLU A 240 -0.47 -22.48 -12.62
CA GLU A 240 -0.05 -22.77 -14.00
C GLU A 240 1.45 -22.55 -14.22
N THR A 241 2.19 -22.22 -13.15
CA THR A 241 3.65 -22.07 -13.09
C THR A 241 4.26 -23.12 -12.17
#